data_AF-A0A6L7GGN5-F1
#
_entry.id   AF-A0A6L7GGN5-F1
#
_cell.length_a   1.000
_cell.length_b   1.000
_cell.length_c   1.000
_cell.angle_alpha   90.00
_cell.angle_beta   90.00
_cell.angle_gamma   90.00
#
_symmetry.space_group_name_H-M   'P 1'
#
loop_
_entity.id
_entity.type
_entity.pdbx_description
1 polymer ?
#
loop_
_entity_poly.entity_id
_entity_poly.type
_entity_poly.pdbx_seq_one_letter_code
_entity_poly.pdbx_strand_id
1 'polypeptide(L)'
;MSEIEISSPFRLPDRAAPRLTARRQSASRPVSIAARSERQGATVNNSHEFVDYYKKLGVAPSSSFRELESAWHLLAKKFHPDNPLTADFESFSEIIEAYHVLRDPGRRDAYDRQHFPDTRKPPIDTHTDLFGLVDNKTAIADAEMKDRILLTLYKRRREMASDPGILQWLLQETLACPEEQFEFHIWYLKSKGFIEIMESSALAITIQGVDEVISTSRAEQTRTFLLASNEGPAD
;
A
#
# COMPACT_ATOMS: atom_id res chain seq x y z
N MET A 1 -17.12 43.07 58.41
CA MET A 1 -17.99 41.88 58.49
C MET A 1 -17.67 41.05 57.25
N SER A 2 -17.02 39.90 57.28
CA SER A 2 -16.50 39.05 58.36
C SER A 2 -15.54 38.07 57.67
N GLU A 3 -14.41 37.80 58.32
CA GLU A 3 -13.47 36.73 58.02
C GLU A 3 -14.17 35.36 58.03
N ILE A 4 -13.64 34.39 57.28
CA ILE A 4 -13.29 33.05 57.80
C ILE A 4 -12.14 32.49 56.92
N GLU A 5 -10.94 32.49 57.50
CA GLU A 5 -9.86 31.54 57.20
C GLU A 5 -10.11 30.23 57.94
N ILE A 6 -9.90 29.07 57.30
CA ILE A 6 -9.44 27.80 57.93
C ILE A 6 -8.67 27.03 56.83
N SER A 7 -7.33 26.98 56.83
CA SER A 7 -6.44 26.00 57.52
C SER A 7 -6.80 24.54 57.15
N SER A 8 -5.94 23.61 56.74
CA SER A 8 -4.48 23.42 56.74
C SER A 8 -4.16 22.16 55.89
N PRO A 9 -2.89 21.78 55.67
CA PRO A 9 -2.41 20.99 54.54
C PRO A 9 -2.41 19.48 54.80
N PHE A 10 -2.69 18.67 53.77
CA PHE A 10 -2.50 17.22 53.86
C PHE A 10 -1.12 16.82 53.33
N ARG A 11 -0.33 16.30 54.26
CA ARG A 11 1.08 15.92 54.16
C ARG A 11 1.18 14.43 53.78
N LEU A 12 2.13 14.13 52.89
CA LEU A 12 2.57 12.79 52.48
C LEU A 12 3.03 11.93 53.67
N PRO A 13 2.87 10.60 53.61
CA PRO A 13 3.78 9.69 54.27
C PRO A 13 4.82 9.10 53.31
N ASP A 14 6.06 9.21 53.78
CA ASP A 14 7.31 8.62 53.34
C ASP A 14 7.28 7.08 53.38
N ARG A 15 7.81 6.41 52.34
CA ARG A 15 8.21 5.00 52.45
C ARG A 15 9.32 4.64 51.45
N ALA A 16 10.55 4.91 51.91
CA ALA A 16 11.72 4.03 51.92
C ALA A 16 11.89 2.98 50.78
N ALA A 17 12.95 3.19 49.99
CA ALA A 17 13.59 2.19 49.13
C ALA A 17 14.49 1.21 49.91
N PRO A 18 14.75 0.00 49.38
CA PRO A 18 15.94 -0.76 49.75
C PRO A 18 17.00 -0.76 48.63
N ARG A 19 18.26 -0.61 49.06
CA ARG A 19 19.49 -0.67 48.26
C ARG A 19 19.96 -2.12 48.05
N LEU A 20 20.42 -2.39 46.83
CA LEU A 20 21.62 -3.12 46.41
C LEU A 20 22.15 -4.30 47.26
N THR A 21 22.16 -5.49 46.65
CA THR A 21 23.31 -6.40 46.75
C THR A 21 23.73 -6.86 45.36
N ALA A 22 24.92 -6.42 44.96
CA ALA A 22 25.64 -6.92 43.81
C ALA A 22 26.15 -8.34 44.09
N ARG A 23 26.02 -9.26 43.12
CA ARG A 23 26.85 -10.46 43.05
C ARG A 23 27.50 -10.52 41.68
N ARG A 24 28.79 -10.21 41.69
CA ARG A 24 29.75 -10.33 40.60
C ARG A 24 30.43 -11.69 40.72
N GLN A 25 30.57 -12.42 39.61
CA GLN A 25 31.63 -13.40 39.28
C GLN A 25 31.25 -14.01 37.92
N SER A 26 31.79 -13.58 36.77
CA SER A 26 33.13 -13.83 36.20
C SER A 26 33.49 -15.32 36.05
N ALA A 27 33.37 -15.84 34.82
CA ALA A 27 34.23 -16.89 34.30
C ALA A 27 34.19 -16.92 32.76
N SER A 28 35.17 -16.28 32.14
CA SER A 28 35.58 -16.54 30.77
C SER A 28 36.44 -17.81 30.75
N ARG A 29 36.15 -18.78 29.86
CA ARG A 29 37.18 -19.64 29.24
C ARG A 29 36.81 -19.97 27.79
N PRO A 30 37.80 -20.12 26.90
CA PRO A 30 37.57 -20.19 25.45
C PRO A 30 37.71 -21.61 24.86
N VAL A 31 37.13 -21.73 23.66
CA VAL A 31 37.50 -22.58 22.50
C VAL A 31 37.36 -24.09 22.66
N SER A 32 36.48 -24.69 21.83
CA SER A 32 36.92 -25.67 20.82
C SER A 32 35.85 -25.93 19.76
N ILE A 33 36.39 -26.15 18.57
CA ILE A 33 35.81 -26.31 17.24
C ILE A 33 35.17 -27.70 17.08
N ALA A 34 34.19 -27.77 16.16
CA ALA A 34 33.65 -28.94 15.47
C ALA A 34 32.67 -29.86 16.22
N ALA A 35 31.40 -29.72 15.87
CA ALA A 35 30.56 -30.86 15.50
C ALA A 35 29.39 -30.37 14.63
N ARG A 36 29.58 -30.46 13.31
CA ARG A 36 28.53 -30.45 12.29
C ARG A 36 27.62 -31.64 12.60
N SER A 37 26.41 -31.37 13.09
CA SER A 37 25.33 -32.37 13.14
C SER A 37 24.16 -31.77 12.38
N GLU A 38 24.00 -32.30 11.17
CA GLU A 38 22.88 -32.11 10.28
C GLU A 38 21.59 -32.31 11.06
N ARG A 39 20.90 -31.21 11.34
CA ARG A 39 19.46 -31.28 11.57
C ARG A 39 18.83 -31.23 10.21
N GLN A 40 18.63 -32.41 9.62
CA GLN A 40 17.74 -32.63 8.50
C GLN A 40 16.46 -31.82 8.73
N GLY A 41 16.24 -30.84 7.87
CA GLY A 41 14.91 -30.29 7.64
C GLY A 41 14.04 -31.43 7.14
N ALA A 42 13.12 -31.88 7.98
CA ALA A 42 11.97 -32.63 7.51
C ALA A 42 11.08 -31.65 6.75
N THR A 43 11.42 -31.40 5.48
CA THR A 43 10.46 -30.88 4.51
C THR A 43 9.41 -31.96 4.35
N VAL A 44 8.27 -31.78 5.00
CA VAL A 44 7.05 -32.49 4.65
C VAL A 44 6.73 -32.06 3.21
N ASN A 45 7.17 -32.86 2.25
CA ASN A 45 6.75 -32.73 0.86
C ASN A 45 5.26 -33.07 0.81
N ASN A 46 4.42 -32.06 1.04
CA ASN A 46 3.02 -32.14 0.67
C ASN A 46 2.94 -31.83 -0.82
N SER A 47 3.28 -32.82 -1.65
CA SER A 47 3.09 -32.79 -3.10
C SER A 47 1.59 -32.96 -3.41
N HIS A 48 0.77 -31.98 -3.01
CA HIS A 48 -0.52 -31.78 -3.66
C HIS A 48 -0.25 -30.95 -4.90
N GLU A 49 -0.25 -31.63 -6.04
CA GLU A 49 -0.29 -31.00 -7.35
C GLU A 49 -1.41 -29.95 -7.34
N PHE A 50 -1.08 -28.70 -7.68
CA PHE A 50 -2.05 -27.62 -7.68
C PHE A 50 -3.07 -27.88 -8.80
N VAL A 51 -4.26 -28.34 -8.43
CA VAL A 51 -5.37 -28.50 -9.37
C VAL A 51 -6.19 -27.21 -9.40
N ASP A 52 -6.19 -26.56 -10.55
CA ASP A 52 -6.98 -25.37 -10.83
C ASP A 52 -8.43 -25.76 -11.14
N TYR A 53 -9.31 -25.67 -10.14
CA TYR A 53 -10.73 -26.03 -10.24
C TYR A 53 -11.49 -25.13 -11.23
N TYR A 54 -11.06 -23.88 -11.42
CA TYR A 54 -11.65 -22.97 -12.40
C TYR A 54 -11.37 -23.46 -13.82
N LYS A 55 -10.12 -23.88 -14.09
CA LYS A 55 -9.75 -24.48 -15.37
C LYS A 55 -10.45 -25.82 -15.62
N LYS A 56 -10.61 -26.67 -14.60
CA LYS A 56 -11.30 -27.97 -14.74
C LYS A 56 -12.78 -27.81 -15.11
N LEU A 57 -13.45 -26.80 -14.54
CA LEU A 57 -14.83 -26.47 -14.90
C LEU A 57 -14.96 -25.56 -16.14
N GLY A 58 -13.84 -25.02 -16.65
CA GLY A 58 -13.84 -24.12 -17.79
C GLY A 58 -14.48 -22.76 -17.52
N VAL A 59 -14.46 -22.30 -16.27
CA VAL A 59 -15.09 -21.05 -15.83
C VAL A 59 -14.05 -20.05 -15.33
N ALA A 60 -14.35 -18.75 -15.44
CA ALA A 60 -13.47 -17.71 -14.91
C ALA A 60 -13.53 -17.65 -13.37
N PRO A 61 -12.47 -17.17 -12.68
CA PRO A 61 -12.51 -16.91 -11.24
C PRO A 61 -13.57 -15.91 -10.80
N SER A 62 -14.01 -15.03 -11.70
CA SER A 62 -15.11 -14.07 -11.53
C SER A 62 -16.49 -14.62 -11.87
N SER A 63 -16.60 -15.91 -12.23
CA SER A 63 -17.86 -16.51 -12.66
C SER A 63 -18.91 -16.52 -11.54
N SER A 64 -20.14 -16.21 -11.94
CA SER A 64 -21.32 -16.24 -11.07
C SER A 64 -21.75 -17.68 -10.76
N PHE A 65 -22.53 -17.86 -9.70
CA PHE A 65 -23.08 -19.18 -9.33
C PHE A 65 -23.84 -19.85 -10.48
N ARG A 66 -24.60 -19.05 -11.25
CA ARG A 66 -25.38 -19.54 -12.40
C ARG A 66 -24.49 -20.08 -13.53
N GLU A 67 -23.36 -19.44 -13.78
CA GLU A 67 -22.37 -19.87 -14.78
C GLU A 67 -21.66 -21.14 -14.33
N LEU A 68 -21.29 -21.21 -13.05
CA LEU A 68 -20.69 -22.40 -12.43
C LEU A 68 -21.63 -23.62 -12.54
N GLU A 69 -22.90 -23.43 -12.21
CA GLU A 69 -23.93 -24.48 -12.30
C GLU A 69 -24.14 -24.92 -13.75
N SER A 70 -24.21 -23.99 -14.70
CA SER A 70 -24.40 -24.31 -16.12
C SER A 70 -23.21 -25.11 -16.69
N ALA A 71 -21.98 -24.73 -16.34
CA ALA A 71 -20.77 -25.42 -16.75
C ALA A 71 -20.69 -26.84 -16.17
N TRP A 72 -21.03 -27.01 -14.90
CA TRP A 72 -21.08 -28.32 -14.25
C TRP A 72 -22.09 -29.26 -14.92
N HIS A 73 -23.31 -28.81 -15.19
CA HIS A 73 -24.34 -29.64 -15.85
C HIS A 73 -23.89 -30.12 -17.25
N LEU A 74 -23.22 -29.25 -18.00
CA LEU A 74 -22.70 -29.58 -19.33
C LEU A 74 -21.61 -30.66 -19.26
N LEU A 75 -20.69 -30.52 -18.30
CA LEU A 75 -19.60 -31.47 -18.08
C LEU A 75 -20.09 -32.80 -17.51
N ALA A 76 -21.03 -32.78 -16.57
CA ALA A 76 -21.64 -33.97 -16.00
C ALA A 76 -22.36 -34.82 -17.06
N LYS A 77 -23.06 -34.18 -18.01
CA LYS A 77 -23.68 -34.89 -19.14
C LYS A 77 -22.65 -35.50 -20.10
N LYS A 78 -21.50 -34.84 -20.26
CA LYS A 78 -20.43 -35.27 -21.16
C LYS A 78 -19.67 -36.48 -20.62
N PHE A 79 -19.32 -36.44 -19.33
CA PHE A 79 -18.50 -37.45 -18.65
C PHE A 79 -19.30 -38.46 -17.81
N HIS A 80 -20.62 -38.52 -17.98
CA HIS A 80 -21.46 -39.48 -17.26
C HIS A 80 -21.02 -40.94 -17.55
N PRO A 81 -20.96 -41.83 -16.55
CA PRO A 81 -20.57 -43.23 -16.74
C PRO A 81 -21.47 -44.01 -17.72
N ASP A 82 -22.71 -43.55 -17.92
CA ASP A 82 -23.63 -44.11 -18.92
C ASP A 82 -23.37 -43.64 -20.37
N ASN A 83 -22.37 -42.78 -20.60
CA ASN A 83 -21.99 -42.33 -21.94
C ASN A 83 -20.81 -43.15 -22.48
N PRO A 84 -21.03 -44.14 -23.38
CA PRO A 84 -19.99 -45.09 -23.80
C PRO A 84 -18.87 -44.48 -24.67
N LEU A 85 -19.00 -43.22 -25.11
CA LEU A 85 -18.03 -42.56 -26.00
C LEU A 85 -17.02 -41.65 -25.28
N THR A 86 -17.37 -41.15 -24.09
CA THR A 86 -16.59 -40.13 -23.37
C THR A 86 -16.57 -40.39 -21.85
N ALA A 87 -16.97 -41.58 -21.41
CA ALA A 87 -16.90 -41.97 -20.01
C ALA A 87 -15.45 -41.96 -19.53
N ASP A 88 -15.16 -41.04 -18.63
CA ASP A 88 -13.89 -40.95 -17.92
C ASP A 88 -14.18 -40.72 -16.45
N PHE A 89 -13.96 -41.77 -15.65
CA PHE A 89 -14.26 -41.77 -14.22
C PHE A 89 -13.34 -40.81 -13.46
N GLU A 90 -12.08 -40.68 -13.88
CA GLU A 90 -11.10 -39.81 -13.22
C GLU A 90 -11.48 -38.34 -13.43
N SER A 91 -11.71 -37.94 -14.68
CA SER A 91 -12.19 -36.58 -15.00
C SER A 91 -13.53 -36.26 -14.33
N PHE A 92 -14.46 -37.22 -14.27
CA PHE A 92 -15.76 -37.01 -13.61
C PHE A 92 -15.61 -36.76 -12.11
N SER A 93 -14.74 -37.50 -11.42
CA SER A 93 -14.46 -37.30 -10.00
C SER A 93 -13.87 -35.91 -9.74
N GLU A 94 -12.92 -35.47 -10.56
CA GLU A 94 -12.30 -34.14 -10.43
C GLU A 94 -13.30 -33.00 -10.68
N ILE A 95 -14.21 -33.17 -11.65
CA ILE A 95 -15.27 -32.18 -11.95
C ILE A 95 -16.24 -32.03 -10.76
N ILE A 96 -16.59 -33.15 -10.11
CA ILE A 96 -17.44 -33.13 -8.91
C ILE A 96 -16.73 -32.41 -7.77
N GLU A 97 -15.46 -32.72 -7.55
CA GLU A 97 -14.66 -32.09 -6.50
C GLU A 97 -14.53 -30.57 -6.72
N ALA A 98 -14.21 -30.17 -7.95
CA ALA A 98 -14.12 -28.76 -8.35
C ALA A 98 -15.45 -28.02 -8.11
N TYR A 99 -16.58 -28.62 -8.50
CA TYR A 99 -17.89 -28.02 -8.26
C TYR A 99 -18.23 -27.92 -6.76
N HIS A 100 -17.93 -28.94 -5.98
CA HIS A 100 -18.17 -28.94 -4.53
C HIS A 100 -17.40 -27.85 -3.78
N VAL A 101 -16.17 -27.57 -4.20
CA VAL A 101 -15.34 -26.51 -3.61
C VAL A 101 -15.80 -25.13 -4.06
N LEU A 102 -16.11 -24.95 -5.34
CA LEU A 102 -16.45 -23.63 -5.91
C LEU A 102 -17.90 -23.19 -5.68
N ARG A 103 -18.82 -24.14 -5.40
CA ARG A 103 -20.25 -23.86 -5.14
C ARG A 103 -20.48 -23.16 -3.80
N ASP A 104 -19.72 -23.54 -2.78
CA ASP A 104 -19.84 -22.96 -1.44
C ASP A 104 -18.96 -21.70 -1.32
N PRO A 105 -19.52 -20.54 -0.97
CA PRO A 105 -18.76 -19.29 -0.94
C PRO A 105 -17.62 -19.30 0.09
N GLY A 106 -17.79 -19.99 1.23
CA GLY A 106 -16.75 -20.11 2.25
C GLY A 106 -15.62 -21.05 1.81
N ARG A 107 -15.95 -22.17 1.16
CA ARG A 107 -14.93 -23.09 0.61
C ARG A 107 -14.22 -22.50 -0.60
N ARG A 108 -14.93 -21.74 -1.44
CA ARG A 108 -14.36 -20.98 -2.56
C ARG A 108 -13.35 -19.96 -2.06
N ASP A 109 -13.71 -19.17 -1.04
CA ASP A 109 -12.80 -18.19 -0.44
C ASP A 109 -11.54 -18.84 0.18
N ALA A 110 -11.72 -19.96 0.90
CA ALA A 110 -10.59 -20.70 1.47
C ALA A 110 -9.66 -21.27 0.37
N TYR A 111 -10.23 -21.87 -0.68
CA TYR A 111 -9.50 -22.36 -1.84
C TYR A 111 -8.74 -21.24 -2.54
N ASP A 112 -9.41 -20.10 -2.74
CA ASP A 112 -8.84 -18.93 -3.38
C ASP A 112 -7.67 -18.35 -2.58
N ARG A 113 -7.81 -18.26 -1.26
CA ARG A 113 -6.75 -17.76 -0.38
C ARG A 113 -5.53 -18.68 -0.35
N GLN A 114 -5.74 -19.98 -0.45
CA GLN A 114 -4.69 -20.98 -0.41
C GLN A 114 -3.92 -21.07 -1.73
N HIS A 115 -4.62 -20.93 -2.85
CA HIS A 115 -4.07 -21.25 -4.17
C HIS A 115 -3.91 -20.06 -5.12
N PHE A 116 -4.58 -18.95 -4.85
CA PHE A 116 -4.44 -17.68 -5.56
C PHE A 116 -4.04 -16.55 -4.58
N PRO A 117 -2.89 -16.68 -3.87
CA PRO A 117 -2.38 -15.58 -3.08
C PRO A 117 -2.03 -14.42 -4.03
N ASP A 118 -2.87 -13.40 -4.03
CA ASP A 118 -2.62 -12.07 -4.59
C ASP A 118 -2.71 -11.89 -6.12
N THR A 119 -3.91 -12.06 -6.68
CA THR A 119 -4.33 -11.35 -7.92
C THR A 119 -5.68 -10.63 -7.80
N ARG A 120 -6.31 -10.72 -6.64
CA ARG A 120 -7.48 -9.90 -6.31
C ARG A 120 -6.94 -8.67 -5.62
N LYS A 121 -6.94 -7.53 -6.34
CA LYS A 121 -6.93 -6.21 -5.69
C LYS A 121 -7.81 -6.31 -4.44
N PRO A 122 -7.32 -5.96 -3.24
CA PRO A 122 -8.11 -6.12 -2.04
C PRO A 122 -9.47 -5.43 -2.21
N PRO A 123 -10.53 -5.90 -1.53
CA PRO A 123 -11.76 -5.13 -1.44
C PRO A 123 -11.33 -3.74 -1.01
N ILE A 124 -11.69 -2.71 -1.77
CA ILE A 124 -11.45 -1.33 -1.32
C ILE A 124 -12.12 -1.26 0.04
N ASP A 125 -11.32 -1.08 1.10
CA ASP A 125 -11.79 -0.96 2.46
C ASP A 125 -12.56 0.36 2.58
N THR A 126 -13.80 0.40 2.08
CA THR A 126 -14.63 1.61 2.06
C THR A 126 -15.08 2.07 3.46
N HIS A 127 -14.49 1.51 4.53
CA HIS A 127 -14.68 1.97 5.90
C HIS A 127 -13.41 2.13 6.75
N THR A 128 -12.22 1.80 6.23
CA THR A 128 -10.95 2.18 6.92
C THR A 128 -10.55 3.63 6.60
N ASP A 129 -11.07 4.19 5.50
CA ASP A 129 -10.65 5.50 4.98
C ASP A 129 -11.53 6.68 5.39
N LEU A 130 -12.59 6.46 6.19
CA LEU A 130 -13.53 7.54 6.54
C LEU A 130 -12.90 8.61 7.46
N PHE A 131 -11.80 8.28 8.13
CA PHE A 131 -10.86 9.18 8.80
C PHE A 131 -9.44 8.58 8.67
N GLY A 132 -9.12 8.04 7.49
CA GLY A 132 -7.91 7.26 7.23
C GLY A 132 -6.67 8.06 7.59
N LEU A 133 -5.78 7.45 8.36
CA LEU A 133 -4.46 7.98 8.67
C LEU A 133 -3.82 8.42 7.34
N VAL A 134 -3.67 9.73 7.10
CA VAL A 134 -2.90 10.20 5.94
C VAL A 134 -1.48 9.72 6.19
N ASP A 135 -1.13 8.60 5.58
CA ASP A 135 0.19 8.03 5.71
C ASP A 135 1.21 9.06 5.19
N ASN A 136 2.40 9.07 5.79
CA ASN A 136 3.50 9.94 5.34
C ASN A 136 3.78 9.78 3.83
N LYS A 137 3.44 8.63 3.24
CA LYS A 137 3.54 8.36 1.81
C LYS A 137 2.63 9.26 0.97
N THR A 138 1.39 9.48 1.42
CA THR A 138 0.43 10.34 0.72
C THR A 138 0.90 11.79 0.75
N ALA A 139 1.36 12.27 1.90
CA ALA A 139 1.91 13.62 2.02
C ALA A 139 3.16 13.85 1.15
N ILE A 140 4.02 12.82 0.99
CA ILE A 140 5.17 12.88 0.08
C ILE A 140 4.70 12.97 -1.37
N ALA A 141 3.75 12.12 -1.79
CA ALA A 141 3.22 12.15 -3.15
C ALA A 141 2.56 13.51 -3.48
N ASP A 142 1.85 14.10 -2.51
CA ASP A 142 1.26 15.43 -2.62
C ASP A 142 2.32 16.52 -2.78
N ALA A 143 3.44 16.41 -2.06
CA ALA A 143 4.56 17.34 -2.18
C ALA A 143 5.23 17.24 -3.56
N GLU A 144 5.46 16.03 -4.06
CA GLU A 144 5.97 15.80 -5.41
C GLU A 144 5.02 16.37 -6.46
N MET A 145 3.70 16.21 -6.27
CA MET A 145 2.72 16.73 -7.20
C MET A 145 2.68 18.26 -7.23
N LYS A 146 2.73 18.89 -6.05
CA LYS A 146 2.90 20.34 -5.90
C LYS A 146 4.09 20.82 -6.73
N ASP A 147 5.24 20.16 -6.58
CA ASP A 147 6.47 20.54 -7.28
C ASP A 147 6.35 20.33 -8.80
N ARG A 148 5.75 19.24 -9.26
CA ARG A 148 5.51 19.00 -10.70
C ARG A 148 4.61 20.06 -11.32
N ILE A 149 3.54 20.47 -10.64
CA ILE A 149 2.65 21.53 -11.09
C ILE A 149 3.43 22.84 -11.22
N LEU A 150 4.13 23.24 -10.15
CA LEU A 150 4.88 24.50 -10.13
C LEU A 150 6.03 24.52 -11.14
N LEU A 151 6.77 23.42 -11.30
CA LEU A 151 7.84 23.31 -12.29
C LEU A 151 7.32 23.42 -13.73
N THR A 152 6.15 22.84 -14.01
CA THR A 152 5.53 22.92 -15.33
C THR A 152 5.11 24.36 -15.65
N LEU A 153 4.46 25.04 -14.71
CA LEU A 153 4.08 26.44 -14.86
C LEU A 153 5.30 27.37 -14.92
N TYR A 154 6.34 27.10 -14.13
CA TYR A 154 7.62 27.82 -14.17
C TYR A 154 8.29 27.71 -15.54
N LYS A 155 8.38 26.49 -16.09
CA LYS A 155 8.93 26.26 -17.43
C LYS A 155 8.13 27.03 -18.48
N ARG A 156 6.80 26.95 -18.43
CA ARG A 156 5.91 27.69 -19.33
C ARG A 156 6.13 29.21 -19.25
N ARG A 157 6.20 29.78 -18.05
CA ARG A 157 6.45 31.22 -17.83
C ARG A 157 7.77 31.69 -18.45
N ARG A 158 8.78 30.82 -18.49
CA ARG A 158 10.09 31.09 -19.10
C ARG A 158 10.06 31.01 -20.62
N GLU A 159 9.30 30.08 -21.18
CA GLU A 159 9.20 29.89 -22.63
C GLU A 159 8.26 30.93 -23.27
N MET A 160 7.24 31.38 -22.54
CA MET A 160 6.20 32.28 -23.06
C MET A 160 5.92 33.42 -22.08
N ALA A 161 6.65 34.52 -22.25
CA ALA A 161 6.51 35.71 -21.39
C ALA A 161 5.15 36.41 -21.53
N SER A 162 4.58 36.43 -22.74
CA SER A 162 3.34 37.16 -23.06
C SER A 162 2.06 36.40 -22.69
N ASP A 163 2.08 35.06 -22.74
CA ASP A 163 0.96 34.20 -22.36
C ASP A 163 1.47 33.05 -21.49
N PRO A 164 1.56 33.28 -20.17
CA PRO A 164 2.07 32.28 -19.23
C PRO A 164 1.04 31.21 -18.86
N GLY A 165 -0.21 31.37 -19.27
CA GLY A 165 -1.32 30.54 -18.83
C GLY A 165 -1.21 29.12 -19.41
N ILE A 166 -1.53 28.13 -18.57
CA ILE A 166 -1.82 26.75 -19.01
C ILE A 166 -3.23 26.42 -18.60
N LEU A 167 -4.05 25.94 -19.53
CA LEU A 167 -5.41 25.49 -19.21
C LEU A 167 -5.35 24.34 -18.21
N GLN A 168 -6.26 24.36 -17.23
CA GLN A 168 -6.30 23.37 -16.15
C GLN A 168 -6.33 21.92 -16.67
N TRP A 169 -7.19 21.63 -17.65
CA TRP A 169 -7.29 20.30 -18.25
C TRP A 169 -5.99 19.83 -18.91
N LEU A 170 -5.28 20.73 -19.61
CA LEU A 170 -4.04 20.40 -20.31
C LEU A 170 -2.94 20.07 -19.31
N LEU A 171 -2.91 20.80 -18.20
CA LEU A 171 -1.96 20.53 -17.13
C LEU A 171 -2.25 19.19 -16.45
N GLN A 172 -3.52 18.88 -16.19
CA GLN A 172 -3.94 17.58 -15.64
C GLN A 172 -3.55 16.41 -16.55
N GLU A 173 -3.79 16.53 -17.85
CA GLU A 173 -3.43 15.52 -18.85
C GLU A 173 -1.92 15.32 -18.93
N THR A 174 -1.15 16.42 -18.95
CA THR A 174 0.32 16.38 -18.99
C THR A 174 0.92 15.70 -17.76
N LEU A 175 0.28 15.84 -16.60
CA LEU A 175 0.75 15.28 -15.35
C LEU A 175 0.23 13.86 -15.09
N ALA A 176 -0.76 13.39 -15.86
CA ALA A 176 -1.43 12.09 -15.75
C ALA A 176 -1.98 11.83 -14.32
N CYS A 177 -2.64 12.84 -13.74
CA CYS A 177 -3.15 12.81 -12.37
C CYS A 177 -4.68 12.61 -12.32
N PRO A 178 -5.20 11.89 -11.30
CA PRO A 178 -6.64 11.89 -10.98
C PRO A 178 -7.18 13.31 -10.74
N GLU A 179 -8.41 13.57 -11.18
CA GLU A 179 -9.04 14.91 -11.07
C GLU A 179 -9.15 15.38 -9.62
N GLU A 180 -9.57 14.51 -8.71
CA GLU A 180 -9.78 14.83 -7.28
C GLU A 180 -8.50 15.33 -6.59
N GLN A 181 -7.37 14.67 -6.85
CA GLN A 181 -6.07 15.07 -6.32
C GLN A 181 -5.63 16.39 -6.93
N PHE A 182 -5.82 16.54 -8.25
CA PHE A 182 -5.45 17.75 -8.95
C PHE A 182 -6.22 18.98 -8.44
N GLU A 183 -7.53 18.86 -8.25
CA GLU A 183 -8.36 19.92 -7.67
C GLU A 183 -7.89 20.34 -6.28
N PHE A 184 -7.56 19.37 -5.42
CA PHE A 184 -7.00 19.64 -4.10
C PHE A 184 -5.70 20.47 -4.20
N HIS A 185 -4.77 20.10 -5.08
CA HIS A 185 -3.52 20.84 -5.26
C HIS A 185 -3.74 22.23 -5.84
N ILE A 186 -4.64 22.39 -6.81
CA ILE A 186 -4.99 23.72 -7.34
C ILE A 186 -5.60 24.60 -6.24
N TRP A 187 -6.51 24.06 -5.44
CA TRP A 187 -7.06 24.76 -4.28
C TRP A 187 -5.97 25.19 -3.29
N TYR A 188 -5.06 24.29 -2.93
CA TYR A 188 -3.96 24.56 -2.01
C TYR A 188 -3.01 25.65 -2.55
N LEU A 189 -2.54 25.48 -3.78
CA LEU A 189 -1.59 26.38 -4.44
C LEU A 189 -2.19 27.78 -4.64
N LYS A 190 -3.47 27.86 -5.03
CA LYS A 190 -4.20 29.12 -5.15
C LYS A 190 -4.34 29.80 -3.80
N SER A 191 -4.73 29.06 -2.77
CA SER A 191 -4.91 29.59 -1.40
C SER A 191 -3.59 30.10 -0.80
N LYS A 192 -2.46 29.47 -1.17
CA LYS A 192 -1.11 29.93 -0.81
C LYS A 192 -0.59 31.10 -1.65
N GLY A 193 -1.26 31.43 -2.76
CA GLY A 193 -0.84 32.50 -3.67
C GLY A 193 0.30 32.11 -4.62
N PHE A 194 0.60 30.82 -4.78
CA PHE A 194 1.66 30.35 -5.69
C PHE A 194 1.22 30.32 -7.15
N ILE A 195 -0.08 30.19 -7.38
CA ILE A 195 -0.69 30.21 -8.71
C ILE A 195 -1.89 31.16 -8.73
N GLU A 196 -2.18 31.68 -9.91
CA GLU A 196 -3.35 32.51 -10.19
C GLU A 196 -4.19 31.87 -11.29
N ILE A 197 -5.50 31.94 -11.14
CA ILE A 197 -6.46 31.54 -12.18
C ILE A 197 -6.82 32.80 -12.95
N MET A 198 -6.51 32.83 -14.24
CA MET A 198 -6.85 33.92 -15.14
C MET A 198 -8.31 33.82 -15.61
N GLU A 199 -8.79 34.86 -16.29
CA GLU A 199 -10.18 34.94 -16.80
C GLU A 199 -10.57 33.78 -17.74
N SER A 200 -9.59 33.15 -18.38
CA SER A 200 -9.76 32.02 -19.30
C SER A 200 -9.68 30.64 -18.63
N SER A 201 -9.76 30.56 -17.30
CA SER A 201 -9.47 29.34 -16.53
C SER A 201 -8.05 28.79 -16.76
N ALA A 202 -7.15 29.64 -17.25
CA ALA A 202 -5.74 29.32 -17.38
C ALA A 202 -5.02 29.56 -16.05
N LEU A 203 -4.17 28.62 -15.67
CA LEU A 203 -3.32 28.69 -14.50
C LEU A 203 -1.99 29.34 -14.88
N ALA A 204 -1.57 30.34 -14.12
CA ALA A 204 -0.26 30.97 -14.24
C ALA A 204 0.46 30.95 -12.90
N ILE A 205 1.79 30.78 -12.93
CA ILE A 205 2.61 30.87 -11.72
C ILE A 205 2.81 32.35 -11.32
N THR A 206 2.70 32.63 -10.02
CA THR A 206 2.95 33.95 -9.45
C THR A 206 4.43 34.11 -9.09
N ILE A 207 4.86 35.31 -8.71
CA ILE A 207 6.21 35.57 -8.22
C ILE A 207 6.51 34.70 -6.98
N GLN A 208 5.55 34.55 -6.07
CA GLN A 208 5.70 33.71 -4.88
C GLN A 208 5.88 32.24 -5.23
N GLY A 209 5.14 31.74 -6.24
CA GLY A 209 5.31 30.39 -6.73
C GLY A 209 6.70 30.17 -7.35
N VAL A 210 7.24 31.18 -8.05
CA VAL A 210 8.61 31.12 -8.60
C VAL A 210 9.65 31.05 -7.49
N ASP A 211 9.51 31.87 -6.44
CA ASP A 211 10.44 31.87 -5.30
C ASP A 211 10.43 30.51 -4.57
N GLU A 212 9.25 29.90 -4.40
CA GLU A 212 9.11 28.56 -3.83
C GLU A 212 9.85 27.51 -4.66
N VAL A 213 9.68 27.51 -6.00
CA VAL A 213 10.39 26.58 -6.89
C VAL A 213 11.91 26.72 -6.76
N ILE A 214 12.40 27.96 -6.71
CA ILE A 214 13.84 28.24 -6.57
C ILE A 214 14.35 27.77 -5.20
N SER A 215 13.58 28.02 -4.14
CA SER A 215 13.90 27.61 -2.76
C SER A 215 14.01 26.09 -2.66
N THR A 216 12.98 25.35 -3.11
CA THR A 216 12.95 23.89 -3.10
C THR A 216 14.12 23.32 -3.92
N SER A 217 14.39 23.85 -5.10
CA SER A 217 15.50 23.39 -5.95
C SER A 217 16.87 23.56 -5.30
N ARG A 218 17.11 24.67 -4.59
CA ARG A 218 18.36 24.91 -3.86
C ARG A 218 18.50 23.98 -2.65
N ALA A 219 17.40 23.72 -1.94
CA ALA A 219 17.38 22.79 -0.82
C ALA A 219 17.73 21.36 -1.29
N GLU A 220 17.12 20.90 -2.38
CA GLU A 220 17.40 19.59 -2.97
C GLU A 220 18.85 19.45 -3.46
N GLN A 221 19.40 20.49 -4.09
CA GLN A 221 20.82 20.50 -4.49
C GLN A 221 21.75 20.39 -3.27
N THR A 222 21.44 21.11 -2.19
CA THR A 222 22.21 21.06 -0.94
C THR A 222 22.13 19.68 -0.29
N ARG A 223 20.92 19.10 -0.22
CA ARG A 223 20.68 17.75 0.31
C ARG A 223 21.46 16.70 -0.48
N THR A 224 21.41 16.77 -1.80
CA THR A 224 22.13 15.86 -2.69
C THR A 224 23.64 15.96 -2.48
N PHE A 225 24.18 17.18 -2.37
CA PHE A 225 25.60 17.41 -2.13
C PHE A 225 26.08 16.84 -0.77
N LEU A 226 25.29 17.01 0.30
CA LEU A 226 25.62 16.48 1.63
C LEU A 226 25.63 14.94 1.66
N LEU A 227 24.68 14.30 0.97
CA LEU A 227 24.62 12.84 0.87
C LEU A 227 25.83 12.29 0.09
N ALA A 228 26.17 12.91 -1.04
CA ALA A 228 27.34 12.55 -1.85
C ALA A 228 28.67 12.74 -1.10
N SER A 229 28.73 13.66 -0.13
CA SER A 229 29.93 13.88 0.70
C SER A 229 30.09 12.86 1.82
N ASN A 230 29.03 12.12 2.17
CA ASN A 230 29.05 11.12 3.25
C ASN A 230 29.33 9.69 2.76
N GLU A 231 29.27 9.45 1.45
CA GLU A 231 29.68 8.18 0.80
C GLU A 231 31.17 8.21 0.41
N GLY A 232 32.05 8.45 1.38
CA GLY A 232 33.49 8.24 1.21
C GLY A 232 33.84 6.75 1.08
N PRO A 233 34.96 6.37 0.42
CA PRO A 233 35.26 4.99 0.12
C PRO A 233 35.38 4.17 1.40
N ALA A 234 34.67 3.06 1.47
CA ALA A 234 34.90 2.02 2.47
C ALA A 234 36.26 1.38 2.17
N ASP A 235 37.29 1.80 2.91
CA ASP A 235 38.62 1.16 2.95
C ASP A 235 38.53 -0.28 3.52
#